data_AF-A0A6V7M6X1-F1
#
_entry.id   AF-A0A6V7M6X1-F1
#
_cell.length_a   1.000
_cell.length_b   1.000
_cell.length_c   1.000
_cell.angle_alpha   90.00
_cell.angle_beta   90.00
_cell.angle_gamma   90.00
#
_symmetry.space_group_name_H-M   'P 1'
#
loop_
_entity.id
_entity.type
_entity.pdbx_description
1 polymer ?
#
loop_
_entity_poly.entity_id
_entity_poly.type
_entity_poly.pdbx_seq_one_letter_code
_entity_poly.pdbx_strand_id
1 'polypeptide(L)'
;IILENLSIDLGELQAGILARKGTVKIIGCRIFASSQSVVKLGVVVLPEGKLVLKRTSFVGLGTAVVIHNGGECQLEDCDFQNCIEGFQ
;
A
#
# COMPACT_ATOMS: atom_id res chain seq x y z
N ILE A 1 -9.02 11.19 3.08
CA ILE A 1 -7.89 11.17 4.05
C ILE A 1 -6.60 11.34 3.28
N ILE A 2 -5.63 12.09 3.80
CA ILE A 2 -4.31 12.27 3.19
C ILE A 2 -3.26 11.83 4.21
N LEU A 3 -2.36 10.94 3.78
CA LEU A 3 -1.14 10.56 4.48
C LEU A 3 0.04 11.04 3.63
N GLU A 4 0.93 11.84 4.19
CA GLU A 4 1.98 12.49 3.41
C GLU A 4 3.31 12.54 4.17
N ASN A 5 4.41 12.21 3.47
CA ASN A 5 5.80 12.25 3.98
C ASN A 5 6.02 11.39 5.24
N LEU A 6 5.38 10.22 5.30
CA LEU A 6 5.50 9.28 6.42
C LEU A 6 6.27 8.02 6.03
N SER A 7 7.00 7.49 7.00
CA SER A 7 7.51 6.13 6.98
C SER A 7 6.60 5.24 7.82
N ILE A 8 6.10 4.15 7.23
CA ILE A 8 5.17 3.20 7.82
C ILE A 8 5.86 1.83 7.82
N ASP A 9 6.34 1.42 9.00
CA ASP A 9 6.86 0.07 9.23
C ASP A 9 5.71 -0.83 9.66
N LEU A 10 5.48 -1.91 8.91
CA LEU A 10 4.45 -2.89 9.26
C LEU A 10 4.83 -3.73 10.48
N GLY A 11 6.12 -3.83 10.84
CA GLY A 11 6.57 -4.74 11.89
C GLY A 11 6.06 -6.16 11.63
N GLU A 12 5.32 -6.74 12.57
CA GLU A 12 4.72 -8.07 12.46
C GLU A 12 3.27 -8.08 11.92
N LEU A 13 2.73 -6.92 11.51
CA LEU A 13 1.37 -6.82 10.96
C LEU A 13 1.28 -7.50 9.60
N GLN A 14 0.17 -8.20 9.37
CA GLN A 14 -0.14 -8.81 8.07
C GLN A 14 -0.60 -7.78 7.03
N ALA A 15 -1.21 -6.67 7.45
CA ALA A 15 -1.67 -5.60 6.56
C ALA A 15 -1.35 -4.22 7.15
N GLY A 16 -0.82 -3.30 6.33
CA GLY A 16 -0.44 -1.96 6.76
C GLY A 16 -1.62 -0.97 6.81
N ILE A 17 -2.27 -0.74 5.67
CA ILE A 17 -3.38 0.23 5.54
C ILE A 17 -4.59 -0.45 4.90
N LEU A 18 -5.78 -0.24 5.47
CA LEU A 18 -7.05 -0.66 4.86
C LEU A 18 -7.85 0.57 4.42
N ALA A 19 -7.96 0.78 3.11
CA ALA A 19 -8.81 1.81 2.51
C ALA A 19 -10.24 1.27 2.37
N ARG A 20 -11.08 1.52 3.39
CA ARG A 20 -12.41 0.90 3.51
C ARG A 20 -13.53 1.59 2.73
N LYS A 21 -13.53 2.93 2.70
CA LYS A 21 -14.56 3.72 2.01
C LYS A 21 -14.03 5.11 1.69
N GLY A 22 -14.45 5.66 0.55
CA GLY A 22 -14.05 6.99 0.11
C GLY A 22 -12.59 7.04 -0.31
N THR A 23 -12.01 8.24 -0.39
CA THR A 23 -10.66 8.41 -0.96
C THR A 23 -9.57 8.55 0.11
N VAL A 24 -8.57 7.68 0.01
CA VAL A 24 -7.29 7.77 0.72
C VAL A 24 -6.21 8.18 -0.28
N LYS A 25 -5.47 9.25 0.03
CA LYS A 25 -4.29 9.67 -0.73
C LYS A 25 -3.04 9.39 0.09
N ILE A 26 -2.06 8.74 -0.51
CA ILE A 26 -0.76 8.45 0.10
C ILE A 26 0.31 9.07 -0.80
N ILE A 27 1.05 10.04 -0.27
CA ILE A 27 1.92 10.92 -1.05
C ILE A 27 3.30 10.98 -0.41
N GLY A 28 4.37 10.68 -1.16
CA GLY A 28 5.73 10.82 -0.64
C GLY A 28 6.05 9.86 0.53
N CYS A 29 5.30 8.78 0.68
CA CYS A 29 5.46 7.87 1.82
C CYS A 29 6.43 6.72 1.51
N ARG A 30 6.90 6.07 2.56
CA ARG A 30 7.61 4.78 2.49
C ARG A 30 6.86 3.75 3.33
N ILE A 31 6.35 2.71 2.69
CA ILE A 31 5.63 1.61 3.35
C ILE A 31 6.51 0.37 3.26
N PHE A 32 6.92 -0.20 4.38
CA PHE A 32 7.93 -1.25 4.37
C PHE A 32 7.74 -2.29 5.48
N ALA A 33 8.35 -3.45 5.27
CA ALA A 33 8.57 -4.45 6.29
C ALA A 33 10.07 -4.75 6.36
N SER A 34 10.59 -4.83 7.59
CA SER A 34 12.01 -5.12 7.85
C SER A 34 12.41 -6.56 7.51
N SER A 35 11.44 -7.47 7.42
CA SER A 35 11.61 -8.85 6.95
C SER A 35 10.75 -9.11 5.72
N GLN A 36 11.38 -9.59 4.63
CA GLN A 36 10.65 -9.99 3.43
C GLN A 36 9.74 -11.16 3.80
N SER A 37 8.44 -10.98 3.57
CA SER A 37 7.43 -11.96 3.94
C SER A 37 6.36 -12.04 2.87
N VAL A 38 6.04 -13.26 2.46
CA VAL A 38 5.00 -13.56 1.46
C VAL A 38 3.60 -13.14 1.91
N VAL A 39 3.37 -12.94 3.21
CA VAL A 39 2.04 -12.65 3.77
C VAL A 39 1.79 -11.18 4.08
N LYS A 40 2.78 -10.29 3.89
CA LYS A 40 2.64 -8.87 4.27
C LYS A 40 2.04 -8.05 3.15
N LEU A 41 0.89 -7.46 3.40
CA LEU A 41 0.13 -6.62 2.48
C LEU A 41 0.35 -5.13 2.82
N GLY A 42 0.84 -4.33 1.87
CA GLY A 42 1.07 -2.90 2.10
C GLY A 42 -0.23 -2.12 2.30
N VAL A 43 -1.03 -2.00 1.24
CA VAL A 43 -2.34 -1.36 1.28
C VAL A 43 -3.40 -2.29 0.69
N VAL A 44 -4.50 -2.47 1.42
CA VAL A 44 -5.68 -3.20 0.95
C VAL A 44 -6.79 -2.21 0.67
N VAL A 45 -7.28 -2.18 -0.56
CA VAL A 45 -8.43 -1.38 -0.99
C VAL A 45 -9.66 -2.28 -1.00
N LEU A 46 -10.60 -2.00 -0.11
CA LEU A 46 -11.87 -2.72 -0.01
C LEU A 46 -12.91 -2.14 -1.00
N PRO A 47 -14.06 -2.81 -1.20
CA PRO A 47 -15.15 -2.25 -1.99
C PRO A 47 -15.53 -0.83 -1.53
N GLU A 48 -15.83 0.07 -2.46
CA GLU A 48 -16.09 1.51 -2.22
C GLU A 48 -14.86 2.32 -1.73
N GLY A 49 -13.70 1.67 -1.58
CA GLY A 49 -12.43 2.32 -1.32
C GLY A 49 -11.80 2.85 -2.60
N LYS A 50 -11.24 4.06 -2.53
CA LYS A 50 -10.41 4.64 -3.58
C LYS A 50 -9.05 5.02 -3.03
N LEU A 51 -8.00 4.50 -3.63
CA LEU A 51 -6.62 4.79 -3.28
C LEU A 51 -5.95 5.65 -4.37
N VAL A 52 -5.28 6.72 -3.96
CA VAL A 52 -4.41 7.51 -4.83
C VAL A 52 -3.01 7.49 -4.24
N LEU A 53 -2.08 6.88 -4.95
CA LEU A 53 -0.68 6.75 -4.59
C LEU A 53 0.17 7.67 -5.46
N LYS A 54 0.96 8.54 -4.83
CA LYS A 54 1.91 9.41 -5.53
C LYS A 54 3.28 9.34 -4.86
N ARG A 55 4.35 9.20 -5.64
CA ARG A 55 5.74 9.27 -5.14
C ARG A 55 5.97 8.41 -3.89
N THR A 56 5.34 7.24 -3.83
CA THR A 56 5.35 6.38 -2.65
C THR A 56 6.16 5.13 -2.94
N SER A 57 7.00 4.72 -1.99
CA SER A 57 7.84 3.54 -2.10
C SER A 57 7.31 2.40 -1.24
N PHE A 58 7.30 1.20 -1.80
CA PHE A 58 6.93 -0.05 -1.14
C PHE A 58 8.15 -0.95 -1.06
N VAL A 59 8.50 -1.44 0.13
CA VAL A 59 9.76 -2.19 0.32
C VAL A 59 9.55 -3.47 1.14
N GLY A 60 9.95 -4.61 0.57
CA GLY A 60 10.02 -5.90 1.29
C GLY A 60 8.66 -6.53 1.63
N LEU A 61 7.62 -6.21 0.86
CA LEU A 61 6.26 -6.72 1.09
C LEU A 61 5.98 -8.00 0.29
N GLY A 62 4.97 -8.77 0.71
CA GLY A 62 4.41 -9.83 -0.12
C GLY A 62 3.74 -9.18 -1.33
N THR A 63 2.61 -8.51 -1.07
CA THR A 63 1.92 -7.70 -2.08
C THR A 63 1.85 -6.26 -1.63
N ALA A 64 2.32 -5.34 -2.46
CA ALA A 64 2.37 -3.93 -2.07
C ALA A 64 0.97 -3.29 -2.02
N VAL A 65 0.12 -3.57 -3.01
CA VAL A 65 -1.28 -3.09 -3.04
C VAL A 65 -2.21 -4.22 -3.48
N VAL A 66 -3.26 -4.47 -2.70
CA VAL A 66 -4.34 -5.41 -3.03
C VAL A 66 -5.62 -4.63 -3.27
N ILE A 67 -6.28 -4.83 -4.41
CA ILE A 67 -7.51 -4.14 -4.78
C ILE A 67 -8.63 -5.16 -4.89
N HIS A 68 -9.54 -5.18 -3.91
CA HIS A 68 -10.74 -6.01 -3.99
C HIS A 68 -11.70 -5.50 -5.06
N ASN A 69 -12.55 -6.40 -5.54
CA ASN A 69 -13.59 -6.07 -6.52
C ASN A 69 -14.46 -4.89 -6.03
N GLY A 70 -14.64 -3.88 -6.87
CA GLY A 70 -15.32 -2.63 -6.50
C GLY A 70 -14.46 -1.60 -5.76
N GLY A 71 -13.17 -1.86 -5.57
CA GLY A 71 -12.17 -0.88 -5.16
C GLY A 71 -11.50 -0.22 -6.37
N GLU A 72 -10.94 0.97 -6.19
CA GLU A 72 -10.21 1.71 -7.21
C GLU A 72 -8.82 2.11 -6.73
N CYS A 73 -7.83 2.08 -7.62
CA CYS A 73 -6.49 2.59 -7.36
C CYS A 73 -5.98 3.44 -8.52
N GLN A 74 -5.29 4.54 -8.20
CA GLN A 74 -4.51 5.35 -9.13
C GLN A 74 -3.09 5.48 -8.60
N LEU A 75 -2.11 5.32 -9.49
CA LEU A 75 -0.69 5.34 -9.16
C LEU A 75 0.07 6.31 -10.05
N GLU A 76 0.97 7.05 -9.42
CA GLU A 76 1.84 8.02 -10.09
C GLU A 76 3.21 7.97 -9.41
N ASP A 77 4.27 7.73 -10.19
CA ASP A 77 5.67 7.74 -9.73
C ASP A 77 5.93 6.91 -8.46
N CYS A 78 5.31 5.72 -8.36
CA CYS A 78 5.51 4.83 -7.22
C CYS A 78 6.57 3.77 -7.52
N ASP A 79 7.27 3.34 -6.48
CA ASP A 79 8.39 2.41 -6.58
C ASP A 79 8.17 1.17 -5.71
N PHE A 80 8.58 0.01 -6.22
CA PHE A 80 8.33 -1.30 -5.61
C PHE A 80 9.66 -2.07 -5.52
N GLN A 81 10.23 -2.12 -4.33
CA GLN A 81 11.55 -2.70 -4.09
C GLN A 81 11.43 -3.99 -3.29
N ASN A 82 11.92 -5.10 -3.83
CA ASN A 82 11.91 -6.41 -3.15
C ASN A 82 10.52 -6.86 -2.69
N CYS A 83 9.46 -6.40 -3.36
CA CYS A 83 8.12 -6.92 -3.19
C CYS A 83 7.96 -8.18 -4.05
N ILE A 84 7.18 -9.17 -3.59
CA ILE A 84 6.87 -10.35 -4.40
C ILE A 84 5.92 -9.94 -5.53
N GLU A 85 4.91 -9.14 -5.20
CA GLU A 85 3.94 -8.59 -6.12
C GLU A 85 3.76 -7.08 -5.88
N GLY A 86 3.69 -6.31 -6.98
CA GLY A 86 3.35 -4.88 -6.90
C GLY A 86 1.85 -4.66 -6.67
N PHE A 87 1.02 -5.35 -7.44
CA PHE A 87 -0.44 -5.23 -7.43
C PHE A 87 -1.12 -6.58 -7.59
N GLN A 88 -2.23 -6.75 -6.88
CA GLN A 88 -3.14 -7.88 -7.01
C GLN A 88 -4.60 -7.40 -7.02
#